data_AF-A0A7S1AKV5-F1
#
_entry.id   AF-A0A7S1AKV5-F1
#
_cell.length_a   1.000
_cell.length_b   1.000
_cell.length_c   1.000
_cell.angle_alpha   90.00
_cell.angle_beta   90.00
_cell.angle_gamma   90.00
#
_symmetry.space_group_name_H-M   'P 1'
#
loop_
_entity.id
_entity.type
_entity.pdbx_description
1 polymer ?
#
loop_
_entity_poly.entity_id
_entity_poly.type
_entity_poly.pdbx_seq_one_letter_code
_entity_poly.pdbx_strand_id
1 'polypeptide(L)'
;LKACSEIQPMAPFEALDDPSLGYVVQAGFRFGFRLLSCCLSVFIVAHVFYVYRIFVRPDHLRPWVSTSLAVLAVASIFPWSFVPVRLVLLVTSKPNAQHWFPPLTKCCGRRLKYGVQRKLRKIVKFERMSLVGFLFWLAMQFVNNFIRSTMSIVLMSLLLVWFVLWVLYDKFQWQREYSEWCTLLNEAEIRWVRVEALRRWSRTGQRIPRMQDLASGDYVDRTCGNVKRDGGRFVVSHAWLAKGDPDPTRVQLDAIVSELNRLGAPDSDVVFYDYASIPQPPRTEDETRLFKIALKGMNLLYTLQGTRVLVIPQVSEKAPNPTPYSVRGWCFFELAISSAFDTVFNYTSPAVVELLAQGNLPVSTATFAADFANKEFTMNGDRDTVRSLYNCLYEQVLSTEQESLSKLYMSFAILQAIVCVSVDLAFLIGA
;
A
#
# COMPACT_ATOMS: atom_id res chain seq x y z
N LEU A 1 -0.55 -23.37 2.14
CA LEU A 1 -0.76 -23.12 0.69
C LEU A 1 -2.12 -23.58 0.17
N LYS A 2 -2.68 -24.73 0.60
CA LYS A 2 -4.08 -25.13 0.27
C LYS A 2 -5.18 -24.23 0.89
N ALA A 3 -4.87 -23.48 1.95
CA ALA A 3 -5.83 -22.59 2.61
C ALA A 3 -6.03 -21.23 1.91
N CYS A 4 -5.10 -20.75 1.07
CA CYS A 4 -5.32 -19.54 0.27
C CYS A 4 -6.29 -19.80 -0.89
N SER A 5 -6.38 -21.03 -1.40
CA SER A 5 -7.30 -21.40 -2.49
C SER A 5 -8.74 -21.70 -2.04
N GLU A 6 -8.97 -21.88 -0.74
CA GLU A 6 -10.33 -22.05 -0.17
C GLU A 6 -10.93 -20.73 0.33
N ILE A 7 -10.17 -19.63 0.26
CA ILE A 7 -10.75 -18.30 0.20
C ILE A 7 -11.41 -18.24 -1.18
N GLN A 8 -12.68 -18.64 -1.27
CA GLN A 8 -13.50 -18.15 -2.36
C GLN A 8 -13.29 -16.63 -2.38
N PRO A 9 -12.84 -16.02 -3.50
CA PRO A 9 -12.92 -14.57 -3.62
C PRO A 9 -14.35 -14.22 -3.20
N MET A 10 -14.50 -13.25 -2.29
CA MET A 10 -15.80 -12.64 -2.07
C MET A 10 -16.39 -12.40 -3.45
N ALA A 11 -17.63 -12.87 -3.66
CA ALA A 11 -18.21 -13.01 -4.99
C ALA A 11 -17.80 -11.81 -5.85
N PRO A 12 -17.18 -12.03 -7.03
CA PRO A 12 -16.74 -10.92 -7.86
C PRO A 12 -17.93 -10.00 -8.09
N PHE A 13 -17.59 -8.74 -8.17
CA PHE A 13 -18.48 -7.60 -8.16
C PHE A 13 -19.39 -7.63 -9.42
N GLU A 14 -20.43 -8.47 -9.44
CA GLU A 14 -21.35 -8.59 -10.58
C GLU A 14 -22.20 -7.32 -10.81
N ALA A 15 -22.07 -6.28 -9.96
CA ALA A 15 -22.76 -5.00 -10.14
C ALA A 15 -21.91 -3.89 -10.79
N LEU A 16 -20.60 -4.09 -11.02
CA LEU A 16 -19.69 -3.15 -11.72
C LEU A 16 -18.61 -3.87 -12.55
N ASP A 17 -18.69 -5.18 -12.71
CA ASP A 17 -18.01 -5.86 -13.83
C ASP A 17 -18.69 -5.42 -15.12
N ASP A 18 -18.26 -4.28 -15.65
CA ASP A 18 -18.26 -4.12 -17.10
C ASP A 18 -17.18 -5.07 -17.63
N PRO A 19 -17.53 -6.22 -18.25
CA PRO A 19 -16.54 -7.13 -18.85
C PRO A 19 -15.69 -6.42 -19.91
N SER A 20 -16.12 -5.24 -20.39
CA SER A 20 -15.30 -4.38 -21.22
C SER A 20 -14.04 -3.91 -20.50
N LEU A 21 -14.03 -3.66 -19.19
CA LEU A 21 -12.86 -3.07 -18.52
C LEU A 21 -11.71 -4.07 -18.36
N GLY A 22 -12.02 -5.30 -17.95
CA GLY A 22 -11.03 -6.39 -17.90
C GLY A 22 -10.49 -6.75 -19.29
N TYR A 23 -11.37 -6.77 -20.29
CA TYR A 23 -10.99 -6.94 -21.69
C TYR A 23 -10.14 -5.78 -22.20
N VAL A 24 -10.48 -4.53 -21.89
CA VAL A 24 -9.75 -3.31 -22.29
C VAL A 24 -8.38 -3.27 -21.64
N VAL A 25 -8.24 -3.68 -20.37
CA VAL A 25 -6.93 -3.75 -19.71
C VAL A 25 -6.07 -4.87 -20.30
N GLN A 26 -6.60 -6.08 -20.48
CA GLN A 26 -5.84 -7.17 -21.12
C GLN A 26 -5.51 -6.88 -22.59
N ALA A 27 -6.45 -6.30 -23.34
CA ALA A 27 -6.24 -5.86 -24.72
C ALA A 27 -5.21 -4.73 -24.78
N GLY A 28 -5.26 -3.79 -23.83
CA GLY A 28 -4.27 -2.73 -23.65
C GLY A 28 -2.87 -3.29 -23.37
N PHE A 29 -2.75 -4.33 -22.54
CA PHE A 29 -1.49 -5.02 -22.30
C PHE A 29 -0.95 -5.76 -23.54
N ARG A 30 -1.81 -6.52 -24.23
CA ARG A 30 -1.42 -7.23 -25.47
C ARG A 30 -1.05 -6.25 -26.57
N PHE A 31 -1.76 -5.13 -26.67
CA PHE A 31 -1.47 -4.05 -27.60
C PHE A 31 -0.15 -3.36 -27.25
N GLY A 32 0.07 -3.02 -25.98
CA GLY A 32 1.33 -2.44 -25.51
C GLY A 32 2.55 -3.34 -25.76
N PHE A 33 2.42 -4.65 -25.53
CA PHE A 33 3.50 -5.62 -25.80
C PHE A 33 3.78 -5.76 -27.31
N ARG A 34 2.74 -5.82 -28.15
CA ARG A 34 2.90 -5.87 -29.61
C ARG A 34 3.50 -4.59 -30.16
N LEU A 35 3.08 -3.43 -29.65
CA LEU A 35 3.63 -2.13 -30.00
C LEU A 35 5.11 -2.06 -29.64
N LEU A 36 5.49 -2.48 -28.42
CA LEU A 36 6.89 -2.51 -27.98
C LEU A 36 7.75 -3.45 -28.84
N SER A 37 7.26 -4.65 -29.15
CA SER A 37 7.95 -5.61 -30.01
C SER A 37 8.14 -5.07 -31.43
N CYS A 38 7.11 -4.40 -31.96
CA CYS A 38 7.17 -3.76 -33.28
C CYS A 38 8.16 -2.57 -33.28
N CYS A 39 8.12 -1.70 -32.26
CA CYS A 39 9.08 -0.61 -32.09
C CYS A 39 10.53 -1.12 -31.96
N LEU A 40 10.75 -2.20 -31.20
CA LEU A 40 12.07 -2.82 -31.06
C LEU A 40 12.56 -3.40 -32.39
N SER A 41 11.66 -4.01 -33.16
CA SER A 41 11.99 -4.60 -34.47
C SER A 41 12.34 -3.52 -35.49
N VAL A 42 11.56 -2.43 -35.56
CA VAL A 42 11.84 -1.27 -36.41
C VAL A 42 13.15 -0.60 -35.99
N PHE A 43 13.42 -0.50 -34.70
CA PHE A 43 14.67 0.05 -34.16
C PHE A 43 15.89 -0.80 -34.56
N ILE A 44 15.81 -2.13 -34.41
CA ILE A 44 16.88 -3.04 -34.82
C ILE A 44 17.15 -2.90 -36.33
N VAL A 45 16.10 -2.87 -37.15
CA VAL A 45 16.23 -2.70 -38.61
C VAL A 45 16.85 -1.35 -38.96
N ALA A 46 16.41 -0.25 -38.33
CA ALA A 46 16.95 1.08 -38.53
C ALA A 46 18.44 1.18 -38.12
N HIS A 47 18.82 0.57 -36.99
CA HIS A 47 20.20 0.52 -36.52
C HIS A 47 21.10 -0.33 -37.43
N VAL A 48 20.61 -1.48 -37.92
CA VAL A 48 21.35 -2.28 -38.91
C VAL A 48 21.56 -1.48 -40.20
N PHE A 49 20.55 -0.74 -40.65
CA PHE A 49 20.65 0.11 -41.84
C PHE A 49 21.61 1.29 -41.64
N TYR A 50 21.62 1.88 -40.44
CA TYR A 50 22.53 2.94 -40.01
C TYR A 50 23.99 2.48 -40.00
N VAL A 51 24.27 1.34 -39.36
CA VAL A 51 25.59 0.71 -39.36
C VAL A 51 26.03 0.38 -40.78
N TYR A 52 25.16 -0.24 -41.58
CA TYR A 52 25.45 -0.55 -42.98
C TYR A 52 25.82 0.71 -43.80
N ARG A 53 25.08 1.81 -43.62
CA ARG A 53 25.36 3.09 -44.30
C ARG A 53 26.71 3.69 -43.92
N ILE A 54 27.12 3.60 -42.64
CA ILE A 54 28.44 4.06 -42.17
C ILE A 54 29.56 3.26 -42.84
N PHE A 55 29.39 1.94 -42.98
CA PHE A 55 30.45 1.07 -43.50
C PHE A 55 30.51 0.97 -45.03
N VAL A 56 29.41 1.23 -45.76
CA VAL A 56 29.33 1.05 -47.22
C VAL A 56 29.61 2.32 -48.03
N ARG A 57 29.62 3.51 -47.42
CA ARG A 57 30.06 4.77 -48.07
C ARG A 57 31.19 5.48 -47.32
N PRO A 58 32.42 4.94 -47.36
CA PRO A 58 33.57 5.53 -46.67
C PRO A 58 34.07 6.85 -47.27
N ASP A 59 33.72 7.15 -48.52
CA ASP A 59 34.41 8.19 -49.32
C ASP A 59 34.12 9.65 -48.89
N HIS A 60 33.15 9.88 -47.99
CA HIS A 60 32.75 11.23 -47.56
C HIS A 60 33.00 11.52 -46.07
N LEU A 61 33.44 10.54 -45.28
CA LEU A 61 33.69 10.72 -43.85
C LEU A 61 35.19 10.66 -43.58
N ARG A 62 35.74 11.74 -43.00
CA ARG A 62 37.15 11.75 -42.58
C ARG A 62 37.41 10.53 -41.67
N PRO A 63 38.55 9.82 -41.80
CA PRO A 63 38.81 8.53 -41.12
C PRO A 63 38.63 8.54 -39.59
N TRP A 64 38.79 9.70 -38.97
CA TRP A 64 38.66 9.89 -37.53
C TRP A 64 37.20 9.98 -37.09
N VAL A 65 36.30 10.45 -37.95
CA VAL A 65 34.85 10.53 -37.67
C VAL A 65 34.21 9.14 -37.74
N SER A 66 34.59 8.30 -38.71
CA SER A 66 34.12 6.91 -38.79
C SER A 66 34.61 6.07 -37.61
N THR A 67 35.85 6.30 -37.15
CA THR A 67 36.40 5.61 -35.98
C THR A 67 35.70 6.05 -34.68
N SER A 68 35.46 7.36 -34.48
CA SER A 68 34.71 7.84 -33.31
C SER A 68 33.25 7.38 -33.31
N LEU A 69 32.58 7.31 -34.47
CA LEU A 69 31.22 6.80 -34.60
C LEU A 69 31.15 5.28 -34.39
N ALA A 70 32.13 4.52 -34.88
CA ALA A 70 32.22 3.08 -34.62
C ALA A 70 32.49 2.81 -33.14
N VAL A 71 33.36 3.58 -32.49
CA VAL A 71 33.61 3.49 -31.04
C VAL A 71 32.36 3.87 -30.24
N LEU A 72 31.62 4.91 -30.63
CA LEU A 72 30.34 5.28 -30.00
C LEU A 72 29.26 4.22 -30.22
N ALA A 73 29.19 3.59 -31.39
CA ALA A 73 28.26 2.50 -31.68
C ALA A 73 28.60 1.22 -30.89
N VAL A 74 29.88 0.87 -30.77
CA VAL A 74 30.32 -0.27 -29.95
C VAL A 74 30.16 0.03 -28.45
N ALA A 75 30.46 1.26 -28.03
CA ALA A 75 30.25 1.72 -26.65
C ALA A 75 28.77 1.87 -26.30
N SER A 76 27.87 2.09 -27.26
CA SER A 76 26.42 2.04 -27.05
C SER A 76 25.89 0.61 -27.09
N ILE A 77 26.52 -0.35 -27.75
CA ILE A 77 26.09 -1.76 -27.67
C ILE A 77 26.32 -2.37 -26.27
N PHE A 78 27.35 -1.93 -25.54
CA PHE A 78 27.72 -2.51 -24.24
C PHE A 78 26.71 -2.28 -23.09
N PRO A 79 26.18 -1.06 -22.87
CA PRO A 79 25.09 -0.85 -21.90
C PRO A 79 23.80 -1.55 -22.33
N TRP A 80 23.55 -1.66 -23.63
CA TRP A 80 22.29 -2.13 -24.21
C TRP A 80 22.16 -3.65 -24.29
N SER A 81 23.26 -4.40 -24.25
CA SER A 81 23.26 -5.86 -24.11
C SER A 81 23.12 -6.30 -22.64
N PHE A 82 23.55 -5.45 -21.70
CA PHE A 82 23.41 -5.72 -20.27
C PHE A 82 22.04 -5.35 -19.69
N VAL A 83 21.34 -4.34 -20.24
CA VAL A 83 20.02 -3.93 -19.70
C VAL A 83 18.95 -5.02 -19.85
N PRO A 84 18.76 -5.69 -21.00
CA PRO A 84 17.80 -6.80 -21.14
C PRO A 84 18.19 -8.00 -20.29
N VAL A 85 19.49 -8.33 -20.18
CA VAL A 85 19.98 -9.43 -19.35
C VAL A 85 19.82 -9.12 -17.86
N ARG A 86 20.05 -7.87 -17.42
CA ARG A 86 19.70 -7.43 -16.06
C ARG A 86 18.19 -7.41 -15.84
N LEU A 87 17.40 -7.03 -16.83
CA LEU A 87 15.94 -7.06 -16.75
C LEU A 87 15.45 -8.51 -16.60
N VAL A 88 15.97 -9.44 -17.40
CA VAL A 88 15.65 -10.87 -17.32
C VAL A 88 16.16 -11.46 -16.01
N LEU A 89 17.38 -11.15 -15.58
CA LEU A 89 17.92 -11.62 -14.30
C LEU A 89 17.16 -11.02 -13.11
N LEU A 90 16.67 -9.78 -13.16
CA LEU A 90 15.87 -9.15 -12.09
C LEU A 90 14.40 -9.63 -12.09
N VAL A 91 13.85 -9.96 -13.26
CA VAL A 91 12.51 -10.53 -13.43
C VAL A 91 12.49 -12.03 -13.06
N THR A 92 13.60 -12.75 -13.26
CA THR A 92 13.72 -14.18 -12.95
C THR A 92 14.37 -14.48 -11.59
N SER A 93 15.21 -13.58 -11.06
CA SER A 93 15.61 -13.65 -9.66
C SER A 93 14.40 -13.27 -8.83
N LYS A 94 13.83 -14.23 -8.09
CA LYS A 94 12.90 -13.91 -7.00
C LYS A 94 13.57 -12.83 -6.16
N PRO A 95 13.08 -11.58 -6.13
CA PRO A 95 13.57 -10.64 -5.15
C PRO A 95 13.18 -11.27 -3.83
N ASN A 96 14.17 -11.73 -3.06
CA ASN A 96 13.93 -12.15 -1.70
C ASN A 96 13.13 -11.04 -1.05
N ALA A 97 11.93 -11.39 -0.59
CA ALA A 97 10.86 -10.55 -0.12
C ALA A 97 11.21 -9.76 1.15
N GLN A 98 12.28 -8.99 1.10
CA GLN A 98 12.59 -7.92 2.02
C GLN A 98 12.38 -6.67 1.18
N HIS A 99 11.31 -5.93 1.42
CA HIS A 99 11.19 -4.47 1.23
C HIS A 99 9.73 -4.00 1.19
N TRP A 100 8.91 -4.45 2.15
CA TRP A 100 8.11 -3.43 2.84
C TRP A 100 9.10 -2.48 3.46
N PHE A 101 9.35 -1.33 2.79
CA PHE A 101 10.38 -0.31 3.06
C PHE A 101 11.42 -0.80 4.08
N PRO A 102 12.68 -1.15 3.69
CA PRO A 102 13.68 -1.58 4.68
C PRO A 102 13.61 -0.54 5.76
N PRO A 103 13.15 -0.92 6.96
CA PRO A 103 12.71 0.12 7.84
C PRO A 103 13.96 0.97 8.03
N LEU A 104 13.78 2.28 7.96
CA LEU A 104 14.71 3.19 8.60
C LEU A 104 14.61 2.93 10.12
N THR A 105 14.53 1.67 10.57
CA THR A 105 14.59 1.24 11.94
C THR A 105 15.97 1.50 12.43
N LYS A 106 17.03 1.48 11.61
CA LYS A 106 18.39 1.72 12.06
C LYS A 106 19.07 2.82 11.25
N CYS A 107 19.58 3.83 11.95
CA CYS A 107 20.56 4.76 11.42
C CYS A 107 21.80 4.68 12.33
N CYS A 108 22.97 4.40 11.76
CA CYS A 108 24.22 4.20 12.52
C CYS A 108 24.08 3.16 13.65
N GLY A 109 23.39 2.05 13.39
CA GLY A 109 23.17 0.96 14.37
C GLY A 109 22.14 1.26 15.47
N ARG A 110 21.63 2.49 15.59
CA ARG A 110 20.62 2.87 16.60
C ARG A 110 19.21 2.84 16.05
N ARG A 111 18.25 2.43 16.89
CA ARG A 111 16.85 2.34 16.48
C ARG A 111 16.23 3.73 16.32
N LEU A 112 15.69 4.07 15.15
CA LEU A 112 14.95 5.33 14.96
C LEU A 112 13.55 5.21 15.60
N LYS A 113 13.10 6.28 16.25
CA LYS A 113 11.75 6.36 16.84
C LYS A 113 10.68 6.23 15.75
N TYR A 114 9.57 5.54 16.01
CA TYR A 114 8.48 5.35 15.04
C TYR A 114 7.98 6.68 14.42
N GLY A 115 7.84 7.74 15.21
CA GLY A 115 7.45 9.06 14.69
C GLY A 115 8.45 9.65 13.67
N VAL A 116 9.75 9.37 13.85
CA VAL A 116 10.79 9.74 12.87
C VAL A 116 10.71 8.85 11.64
N GLN A 117 10.57 7.53 11.82
CA GLN A 117 10.38 6.59 10.71
C GLN A 117 9.17 6.96 9.86
N ARG A 118 8.04 7.29 10.48
CA ARG A 118 6.81 7.70 9.80
C ARG A 118 6.99 9.02 9.05
N LYS A 119 7.65 10.01 9.66
CA LYS A 119 8.01 11.26 8.96
C LYS A 119 8.93 10.98 7.79
N LEU A 120 9.94 10.13 7.95
CA LEU A 120 10.84 9.73 6.88
C LEU A 120 10.14 8.93 5.79
N ARG A 121 9.19 8.04 6.11
CA ARG A 121 8.36 7.35 5.11
C ARG A 121 7.48 8.34 4.34
N LYS A 122 6.88 9.31 5.03
CA LYS A 122 6.16 10.41 4.39
C LYS A 122 7.09 11.26 3.52
N ILE A 123 8.29 11.57 3.99
CA ILE A 123 9.30 12.30 3.22
C ILE A 123 9.75 11.47 2.04
N VAL A 124 10.00 10.16 2.15
CA VAL A 124 10.37 9.31 1.01
C VAL A 124 9.21 9.17 0.03
N LYS A 125 7.95 9.07 0.50
CA LYS A 125 6.76 9.07 -0.37
C LYS A 125 6.62 10.42 -1.07
N PHE A 126 6.85 11.52 -0.36
CA PHE A 126 6.84 12.89 -0.89
C PHE A 126 8.03 13.15 -1.80
N GLU A 127 9.22 12.69 -1.49
CA GLU A 127 10.44 12.81 -2.26
C GLU A 127 10.43 11.89 -3.46
N ARG A 128 9.72 10.76 -3.46
CA ARG A 128 9.42 10.09 -4.74
C ARG A 128 8.62 11.02 -5.64
N MET A 129 7.70 11.81 -5.11
CA MET A 129 6.98 12.83 -5.89
C MET A 129 7.84 14.07 -6.20
N SER A 130 8.67 14.53 -5.26
CA SER A 130 9.49 15.73 -5.39
C SER A 130 10.78 15.49 -6.14
N LEU A 131 11.39 14.31 -6.07
CA LEU A 131 12.49 13.86 -6.92
C LEU A 131 11.98 13.71 -8.35
N VAL A 132 10.77 13.18 -8.54
CA VAL A 132 10.13 13.21 -9.86
C VAL A 132 9.90 14.65 -10.33
N GLY A 133 9.35 15.50 -9.47
CA GLY A 133 9.17 16.92 -9.76
C GLY A 133 10.48 17.70 -9.93
N PHE A 134 11.55 17.30 -9.25
CA PHE A 134 12.88 17.91 -9.29
C PHE A 134 13.67 17.41 -10.50
N LEU A 135 13.60 16.13 -10.84
CA LEU A 135 14.11 15.60 -12.10
C LEU A 135 13.35 16.22 -13.27
N PHE A 136 12.04 16.43 -13.13
CA PHE A 136 11.24 17.21 -14.08
C PHE A 136 11.72 18.66 -14.16
N TRP A 137 11.95 19.34 -13.03
CA TRP A 137 12.48 20.70 -12.99
C TRP A 137 13.92 20.81 -13.51
N LEU A 138 14.80 19.85 -13.22
CA LEU A 138 16.18 19.81 -13.68
C LEU A 138 16.22 19.51 -15.18
N ALA A 139 15.35 18.63 -15.66
CA ALA A 139 15.09 18.45 -17.08
C ALA A 139 14.58 19.76 -17.70
N MET A 140 13.67 20.50 -17.05
CA MET A 140 13.23 21.84 -17.50
C MET A 140 14.39 22.84 -17.54
N GLN A 141 15.33 22.85 -16.59
CA GLN A 141 16.50 23.74 -16.61
C GLN A 141 17.50 23.35 -17.71
N PHE A 142 17.72 22.05 -17.92
CA PHE A 142 18.51 21.54 -19.05
C PHE A 142 17.85 21.88 -20.40
N VAL A 143 16.53 21.76 -20.50
CA VAL A 143 15.73 22.17 -21.66
C VAL A 143 15.87 23.67 -21.87
N ASN A 144 15.83 24.50 -20.82
CA ASN A 144 15.91 25.96 -20.91
C ASN A 144 17.25 26.44 -21.49
N ASN A 145 18.35 25.75 -21.18
CA ASN A 145 19.66 26.00 -21.80
C ASN A 145 19.82 25.36 -23.19
N PHE A 146 18.87 24.50 -23.58
CA PHE A 146 18.87 23.72 -24.82
C PHE A 146 17.59 23.96 -25.67
N ILE A 147 16.98 25.16 -25.59
CA ILE A 147 15.76 25.57 -26.32
C ILE A 147 16.01 25.75 -27.84
N ARG A 148 16.76 24.85 -28.47
CA ARG A 148 16.74 24.75 -29.94
C ARG A 148 16.53 23.34 -30.47
N SER A 149 16.46 22.31 -29.62
CA SER A 149 16.28 20.95 -30.12
C SER A 149 14.89 20.38 -29.79
N THR A 150 14.23 19.86 -30.81
CA THR A 150 12.96 19.11 -30.76
C THR A 150 12.97 17.99 -29.72
N MET A 151 14.15 17.44 -29.40
CA MET A 151 14.34 16.37 -28.42
C MET A 151 13.93 16.75 -26.99
N SER A 152 14.16 18.01 -26.60
CA SER A 152 13.84 18.50 -25.26
C SER A 152 12.34 18.58 -25.02
N ILE A 153 11.56 18.94 -26.06
CA ILE A 153 10.10 18.95 -26.01
C ILE A 153 9.56 17.51 -25.88
N VAL A 154 10.09 16.58 -26.68
CA VAL A 154 9.68 15.16 -26.65
C VAL A 154 9.92 14.54 -25.27
N LEU A 155 11.13 14.71 -24.70
CA LEU A 155 11.45 14.17 -23.38
C LEU A 155 10.52 14.73 -22.29
N MET A 156 10.15 16.01 -22.38
CA MET A 156 9.22 16.64 -21.44
C MET A 156 7.81 16.11 -21.57
N SER A 157 7.31 15.93 -22.79
CA SER A 157 6.00 15.31 -23.01
C SER A 157 5.95 13.89 -22.42
N LEU A 158 7.02 13.12 -22.55
CA LEU A 158 7.05 11.74 -22.02
C LEU A 158 7.13 11.68 -20.50
N LEU A 159 7.94 12.54 -19.87
CA LEU A 159 7.98 12.63 -18.41
C LEU A 159 6.65 13.08 -17.82
N LEU A 160 5.97 14.04 -18.48
CA LEU A 160 4.63 14.46 -18.08
C LEU A 160 3.61 13.32 -18.22
N VAL A 161 3.61 12.61 -19.35
CA VAL A 161 2.75 11.43 -19.56
C VAL A 161 3.01 10.37 -18.50
N TRP A 162 4.28 10.06 -18.21
CA TRP A 162 4.63 9.10 -17.18
C TRP A 162 4.14 9.53 -15.79
N PHE A 163 4.33 10.80 -15.41
CA PHE A 163 3.83 11.33 -14.15
C PHE A 163 2.31 11.24 -14.04
N VAL A 164 1.58 11.62 -15.11
CA VAL A 164 0.12 11.50 -15.17
C VAL A 164 -0.32 10.05 -15.01
N LEU A 165 0.31 9.11 -15.73
CA LEU A 165 0.01 7.68 -15.62
C LEU A 165 0.27 7.15 -14.20
N TRP A 166 1.35 7.60 -13.55
CA TRP A 166 1.67 7.23 -12.18
C TRP A 166 0.61 7.75 -11.18
N VAL A 167 0.22 9.02 -11.28
CA VAL A 167 -0.85 9.60 -10.43
C VAL A 167 -2.18 8.88 -10.66
N LEU A 168 -2.52 8.58 -11.91
CA LEU A 168 -3.73 7.82 -12.24
C LEU A 168 -3.68 6.40 -11.67
N TYR A 169 -2.50 5.76 -11.69
CA TYR A 169 -2.30 4.43 -11.12
C TYR A 169 -2.44 4.43 -9.60
N ASP A 170 -1.79 5.37 -8.89
CA ASP A 170 -1.93 5.52 -7.43
C ASP A 170 -3.39 5.74 -7.03
N LYS A 171 -4.08 6.62 -7.78
CA LYS A 171 -5.52 6.85 -7.60
C LYS A 171 -6.34 5.58 -7.84
N PHE A 172 -6.03 4.81 -8.88
CA PHE A 172 -6.72 3.56 -9.20
C PHE A 172 -6.51 2.50 -8.12
N GLN A 173 -5.27 2.33 -7.62
CA GLN A 173 -4.97 1.42 -6.51
C GLN A 173 -5.75 1.80 -5.25
N TRP A 174 -5.73 3.09 -4.89
CA TRP A 174 -6.52 3.59 -3.77
C TRP A 174 -8.01 3.34 -3.96
N GLN A 175 -8.56 3.55 -5.17
CA GLN A 175 -9.96 3.27 -5.48
C GLN A 175 -10.31 1.78 -5.32
N ARG A 176 -9.43 0.86 -5.72
CA ARG A 176 -9.61 -0.58 -5.56
C ARG A 176 -9.66 -0.96 -4.08
N GLU A 177 -8.64 -0.57 -3.30
CA GLU A 177 -8.59 -0.84 -1.86
C GLU A 177 -9.79 -0.24 -1.12
N TYR A 178 -10.16 0.99 -1.50
CA TYR A 178 -11.32 1.66 -0.95
C TYR A 178 -12.62 0.93 -1.29
N SER A 179 -12.76 0.42 -2.51
CA SER A 179 -13.92 -0.37 -2.92
C SER A 179 -14.02 -1.68 -2.13
N GLU A 180 -12.93 -2.42 -1.98
CA GLU A 180 -12.89 -3.66 -1.17
C GLU A 180 -13.28 -3.39 0.29
N TRP A 181 -12.77 -2.29 0.85
CA TRP A 181 -13.15 -1.85 2.18
C TRP A 181 -14.63 -1.50 2.28
N CYS A 182 -15.19 -0.80 1.28
CA CYS A 182 -16.62 -0.49 1.22
C CYS A 182 -17.48 -1.76 1.13
N THR A 183 -17.07 -2.73 0.31
CA THR A 183 -17.72 -4.04 0.23
C THR A 183 -17.75 -4.72 1.59
N LEU A 184 -16.61 -4.78 2.29
CA LEU A 184 -16.55 -5.32 3.65
C LEU A 184 -17.54 -4.61 4.59
N LEU A 185 -17.53 -3.28 4.62
CA LEU A 185 -18.41 -2.52 5.52
C LEU A 185 -19.89 -2.81 5.27
N ASN A 186 -20.28 -2.93 4.00
CA ASN A 186 -21.65 -3.15 3.60
C ASN A 186 -22.09 -4.60 3.84
N GLU A 187 -21.29 -5.58 3.41
CA GLU A 187 -21.65 -7.00 3.52
C GLU A 187 -21.61 -7.51 4.95
N ALA A 188 -20.70 -6.99 5.78
CA ALA A 188 -20.63 -7.30 7.20
C ALA A 188 -21.53 -6.42 8.07
N GLU A 189 -22.20 -5.43 7.46
CA GLU A 189 -23.02 -4.42 8.15
C GLU A 189 -22.30 -3.77 9.34
N ILE A 190 -21.06 -3.34 9.12
CA ILE A 190 -20.23 -2.73 10.18
C ILE A 190 -20.90 -1.47 10.71
N ARG A 191 -21.11 -1.42 12.03
CA ARG A 191 -21.60 -0.22 12.73
C ARG A 191 -20.44 0.64 13.19
N TRP A 192 -20.49 1.92 12.81
CA TRP A 192 -19.52 2.91 13.25
C TRP A 192 -20.09 3.70 14.43
N VAL A 193 -19.50 3.53 15.61
CA VAL A 193 -19.97 4.17 16.86
C VAL A 193 -19.59 5.64 16.86
N ARG A 194 -20.49 6.54 17.20
CA ARG A 194 -20.19 7.98 17.28
C ARG A 194 -19.25 8.27 18.45
N VAL A 195 -18.31 9.20 18.24
CA VAL A 195 -17.46 9.72 19.32
C VAL A 195 -18.32 10.32 20.44
N GLU A 196 -19.42 10.99 20.10
CA GLU A 196 -20.38 11.51 21.07
C GLU A 196 -20.92 10.42 22.02
N ALA A 197 -21.26 9.25 21.48
CA ALA A 197 -21.81 8.13 22.24
C ALA A 197 -20.77 7.60 23.24
N LEU A 198 -19.53 7.39 22.81
CA LEU A 198 -18.42 6.98 23.69
C LEU A 198 -18.21 7.98 24.84
N ARG A 199 -18.19 9.28 24.53
CA ARG A 199 -18.07 10.35 25.53
C ARG A 199 -19.23 10.36 26.51
N ARG A 200 -20.45 10.10 26.03
CA ARG A 200 -21.64 10.01 26.90
C ARG A 200 -21.54 8.79 27.80
N TRP A 201 -21.22 7.61 27.28
CA TRP A 201 -21.08 6.38 28.07
C TRP A 201 -20.00 6.50 29.16
N SER A 202 -18.84 7.08 28.83
CA SER A 202 -17.79 7.36 29.82
C SER A 202 -18.30 8.29 30.93
N ARG A 203 -18.99 9.39 30.57
CA ARG A 203 -19.57 10.35 31.54
C ARG A 203 -20.66 9.76 32.42
N THR A 204 -21.53 8.91 31.88
CA THR A 204 -22.65 8.30 32.61
C THR A 204 -22.27 7.01 33.35
N GLY A 205 -21.04 6.54 33.19
CA GLY A 205 -20.59 5.27 33.75
C GLY A 205 -21.17 4.04 33.05
N GLN A 206 -21.76 4.21 31.87
CA GLN A 206 -22.26 3.12 31.05
C GLN A 206 -21.10 2.36 30.40
N ARG A 207 -21.21 1.03 30.28
CA ARG A 207 -20.28 0.22 29.50
C ARG A 207 -20.58 0.33 28.01
N ILE A 208 -19.60 0.00 27.17
CA ILE A 208 -19.81 -0.07 25.72
C ILE A 208 -20.83 -1.19 25.44
N PRO A 209 -21.99 -0.90 24.81
CA PRO A 209 -22.98 -1.92 24.47
C PRO A 209 -22.46 -2.85 23.38
N ARG A 210 -23.04 -4.07 23.29
CA ARG A 210 -22.86 -4.92 22.10
C ARG A 210 -23.45 -4.22 20.90
N MET A 211 -22.99 -4.61 19.70
CA MET A 211 -23.57 -4.13 18.44
C MET A 211 -25.10 -4.21 18.45
N GLN A 212 -25.67 -5.34 18.91
CA GLN A 212 -27.12 -5.57 18.97
C GLN A 212 -27.86 -4.65 19.94
N ASP A 213 -27.18 -4.19 20.99
CA ASP A 213 -27.78 -3.42 22.09
C ASP A 213 -27.58 -1.90 21.92
N LEU A 214 -26.99 -1.47 20.80
CA LEU A 214 -26.76 -0.06 20.51
C LEU A 214 -28.09 0.68 20.30
N ALA A 215 -28.23 1.83 20.97
CA ALA A 215 -29.38 2.71 20.77
C ALA A 215 -29.33 3.39 19.40
N SER A 216 -30.52 3.65 18.84
CA SER A 216 -30.65 4.47 17.63
C SER A 216 -30.02 5.84 17.85
N GLY A 217 -29.09 6.22 16.98
CA GLY A 217 -28.31 7.46 17.08
C GLY A 217 -26.89 7.28 17.63
N ASP A 218 -26.57 6.17 18.31
CA ASP A 218 -25.23 5.94 18.87
C ASP A 218 -24.20 5.50 17.84
N TYR A 219 -24.69 5.14 16.66
CA TYR A 219 -23.89 4.67 15.55
C TYR A 219 -24.41 5.22 14.23
N VAL A 220 -23.62 5.01 13.18
CA VAL A 220 -24.01 5.26 11.80
C VAL A 220 -23.99 3.93 11.05
N ASP A 221 -25.11 3.62 10.41
CA ASP A 221 -25.21 2.49 9.49
C ASP A 221 -24.48 2.80 8.18
N ARG A 222 -23.79 1.79 7.64
CA ARG A 222 -23.38 1.70 6.21
C ARG A 222 -22.77 2.97 5.63
N THR A 223 -21.55 3.28 6.04
CA THR A 223 -20.85 4.47 5.57
C THR A 223 -19.72 4.09 4.62
N CYS A 224 -20.02 3.47 3.48
CA CYS A 224 -19.14 3.63 2.33
C CYS A 224 -19.42 5.00 1.70
N GLY A 225 -18.67 6.02 2.10
CA GLY A 225 -18.84 7.41 1.65
C GLY A 225 -17.48 8.12 1.64
N ASN A 226 -17.41 9.19 0.85
CA ASN A 226 -16.16 9.89 0.54
C ASN A 226 -15.37 10.17 1.83
N VAL A 227 -14.24 9.46 2.03
CA VAL A 227 -13.37 9.52 3.23
C VAL A 227 -12.98 10.97 3.59
N LYS A 228 -12.99 11.90 2.63
CA LYS A 228 -12.72 13.32 2.85
C LYS A 228 -13.94 14.13 3.36
N ARG A 229 -15.17 13.66 3.15
CA ARG A 229 -16.42 14.29 3.60
C ARG A 229 -17.02 13.67 4.87
N ASP A 230 -16.70 12.41 5.18
CA ASP A 230 -17.36 11.62 6.23
C ASP A 230 -16.80 11.78 7.66
N GLY A 231 -16.10 12.88 7.96
CA GLY A 231 -15.42 13.03 9.25
C GLY A 231 -14.25 12.05 9.44
N GLY A 232 -13.58 12.14 10.58
CA GLY A 232 -12.51 11.22 10.96
C GLY A 232 -13.06 9.85 11.38
N ARG A 233 -12.46 8.78 10.86
CA ARG A 233 -12.75 7.41 11.28
C ARG A 233 -11.60 6.85 12.09
N PHE A 234 -11.94 6.34 13.26
CA PHE A 234 -11.00 5.66 14.13
C PHE A 234 -11.29 4.16 14.18
N VAL A 235 -10.25 3.36 14.33
CA VAL A 235 -10.34 1.92 14.53
C VAL A 235 -9.57 1.59 15.80
N VAL A 236 -10.18 0.88 16.73
CA VAL A 236 -9.57 0.62 18.04
C VAL A 236 -8.96 -0.77 18.08
N SER A 237 -7.64 -0.82 18.24
CA SER A 237 -6.95 -2.04 18.64
C SER A 237 -6.82 -2.07 20.16
N HIS A 238 -7.40 -3.08 20.80
CA HIS A 238 -7.47 -3.20 22.26
C HIS A 238 -7.47 -4.67 22.69
N ALA A 239 -7.31 -4.90 23.99
CA ALA A 239 -7.31 -6.24 24.58
C ALA A 239 -8.69 -6.58 25.15
N TRP A 240 -9.23 -7.76 24.83
CA TRP A 240 -10.43 -8.27 25.50
C TRP A 240 -10.14 -8.67 26.96
N LEU A 241 -10.64 -7.87 27.90
CA LEU A 241 -10.38 -8.01 29.34
C LEU A 241 -11.25 -9.09 30.02
N ALA A 242 -12.32 -9.56 29.38
CA ALA A 242 -13.08 -10.73 29.80
C ALA A 242 -13.71 -11.43 28.57
N LYS A 243 -14.18 -12.67 28.74
CA LYS A 243 -14.72 -13.49 27.64
C LYS A 243 -16.01 -12.94 27.02
N GLY A 244 -16.86 -12.27 27.82
CA GLY A 244 -18.18 -11.79 27.39
C GLY A 244 -18.29 -10.28 27.23
N ASP A 245 -17.33 -9.52 27.76
CA ASP A 245 -17.30 -8.07 27.75
C ASP A 245 -15.82 -7.65 27.63
N PRO A 246 -15.40 -6.96 26.56
CA PRO A 246 -14.00 -6.60 26.38
C PRO A 246 -13.51 -5.60 27.41
N ASP A 247 -14.38 -4.83 28.07
CA ASP A 247 -13.99 -3.80 29.04
C ASP A 247 -15.00 -3.70 30.21
N PRO A 248 -15.07 -4.73 31.08
CA PRO A 248 -16.04 -4.77 32.18
C PRO A 248 -15.79 -3.67 33.22
N THR A 249 -14.58 -3.11 33.23
CA THR A 249 -14.14 -2.05 34.16
C THR A 249 -14.20 -0.65 33.57
N ARG A 250 -14.53 -0.48 32.29
CA ARG A 250 -14.54 0.79 31.54
C ARG A 250 -13.18 1.50 31.41
N VAL A 251 -12.09 0.81 31.74
CA VAL A 251 -10.74 1.40 31.73
C VAL A 251 -10.30 1.71 30.30
N GLN A 252 -10.68 0.87 29.33
CA GLN A 252 -10.38 1.08 27.93
C GLN A 252 -11.30 2.13 27.31
N LEU A 253 -12.59 2.16 27.66
CA LEU A 253 -13.51 3.22 27.26
C LEU A 253 -12.97 4.60 27.66
N ASP A 254 -12.56 4.75 28.92
CA ASP A 254 -12.01 6.02 29.42
C ASP A 254 -10.68 6.37 28.72
N ALA A 255 -9.84 5.38 28.43
CA ALA A 255 -8.61 5.58 27.65
C ALA A 255 -8.90 6.00 26.20
N ILE A 256 -9.88 5.39 25.53
CA ILE A 256 -10.33 5.75 24.18
C ILE A 256 -10.81 7.20 24.16
N VAL A 257 -11.70 7.57 25.08
CA VAL A 257 -12.24 8.94 25.18
C VAL A 257 -11.13 9.94 25.46
N SER A 258 -10.19 9.62 26.34
CA SER A 258 -9.02 10.47 26.62
C SER A 258 -8.15 10.70 25.39
N GLU A 259 -7.86 9.65 24.61
CA GLU A 259 -7.09 9.78 23.37
C GLU A 259 -7.86 10.56 22.29
N LEU A 260 -9.16 10.32 22.12
CA LEU A 260 -10.01 11.08 21.19
C LEU A 260 -10.03 12.58 21.54
N ASN A 261 -10.13 12.91 22.82
CA ASN A 261 -10.07 14.28 23.31
C ASN A 261 -8.69 14.91 23.05
N ARG A 262 -7.60 14.19 23.36
CA ARG A 262 -6.22 14.63 23.12
C ARG A 262 -5.95 14.89 21.63
N LEU A 263 -6.59 14.12 20.75
CA LEU A 263 -6.48 14.24 19.31
C LEU A 263 -7.45 15.27 18.70
N GLY A 264 -8.33 15.88 19.50
CA GLY A 264 -9.31 16.85 19.04
C GLY A 264 -10.38 16.27 18.12
N ALA A 265 -10.74 14.99 18.30
CA ALA A 265 -11.79 14.35 17.50
C ALA A 265 -13.15 15.02 17.78
N PRO A 266 -13.87 15.54 16.77
CA PRO A 266 -15.22 16.08 16.95
C PRO A 266 -16.22 14.97 17.26
N ASP A 267 -17.37 15.33 17.84
CA ASP A 267 -18.46 14.39 18.16
C ASP A 267 -19.05 13.71 16.92
N SER A 268 -18.93 14.34 15.75
CA SER A 268 -19.35 13.81 14.46
C SER A 268 -18.44 12.70 13.92
N ASP A 269 -17.23 12.55 14.46
CA ASP A 269 -16.33 11.45 14.09
C ASP A 269 -16.88 10.11 14.58
N VAL A 270 -16.38 9.03 13.99
CA VAL A 270 -16.87 7.69 14.29
C VAL A 270 -15.74 6.70 14.55
N VAL A 271 -16.06 5.64 15.28
CA VAL A 271 -15.13 4.68 15.84
C VAL A 271 -15.61 3.26 15.55
N PHE A 272 -14.73 2.45 14.98
CA PHE A 272 -14.87 1.00 14.98
C PHE A 272 -14.33 0.45 16.29
N TYR A 273 -15.19 -0.21 17.05
CA TYR A 273 -14.86 -0.96 18.27
C TYR A 273 -15.54 -2.32 18.15
N ASP A 274 -14.77 -3.39 17.93
CA ASP A 274 -15.27 -4.70 17.50
C ASP A 274 -16.57 -5.16 18.23
N TYR A 275 -16.64 -5.04 19.55
CA TYR A 275 -17.77 -5.45 20.36
C TYR A 275 -19.06 -4.67 20.07
N ALA A 276 -18.94 -3.38 19.74
CA ALA A 276 -20.04 -2.51 19.36
C ALA A 276 -20.26 -2.46 17.84
N SER A 277 -19.27 -2.85 17.05
CA SER A 277 -19.28 -2.68 15.60
C SER A 277 -19.64 -3.93 14.81
N ILE A 278 -19.47 -5.13 15.40
CA ILE A 278 -19.80 -6.42 14.78
C ILE A 278 -20.64 -7.29 15.73
N PRO A 279 -21.45 -8.25 15.22
CA PRO A 279 -22.38 -8.99 16.07
C PRO A 279 -21.69 -9.83 17.13
N GLN A 280 -22.18 -9.78 18.36
CA GLN A 280 -21.59 -10.47 19.53
C GLN A 280 -22.48 -11.62 20.03
N PRO A 281 -21.92 -12.66 20.67
CA PRO A 281 -22.73 -13.73 21.25
C PRO A 281 -23.78 -13.26 22.30
N PRO A 282 -24.91 -13.98 22.45
CA PRO A 282 -25.44 -14.98 21.52
C PRO A 282 -25.82 -14.34 20.18
N ARG A 283 -25.43 -14.99 19.08
CA ARG A 283 -25.69 -14.52 17.72
C ARG A 283 -26.80 -15.34 17.08
N THR A 284 -27.65 -14.70 16.28
CA THR A 284 -28.50 -15.40 15.31
C THR A 284 -27.66 -16.03 14.18
N GLU A 285 -28.28 -16.82 13.31
CA GLU A 285 -27.60 -17.37 12.12
C GLU A 285 -27.11 -16.25 11.18
N ASP A 286 -27.94 -15.24 10.96
CA ASP A 286 -27.58 -14.06 10.15
C ASP A 286 -26.44 -13.28 10.79
N GLU A 287 -26.49 -13.02 12.09
CA GLU A 287 -25.41 -12.36 12.82
C GLU A 287 -24.11 -13.16 12.79
N THR A 288 -24.21 -14.49 12.82
CA THR A 288 -23.06 -15.38 12.67
C THR A 288 -22.45 -15.27 11.26
N ARG A 289 -23.28 -15.15 10.22
CA ARG A 289 -22.83 -14.88 8.84
C ARG A 289 -22.12 -13.54 8.76
N LEU A 290 -22.74 -12.46 9.26
CA LEU A 290 -22.15 -11.11 9.26
C LEU A 290 -20.81 -11.06 10.00
N PHE A 291 -20.73 -11.67 11.19
CA PHE A 291 -19.49 -11.76 11.95
C PHE A 291 -18.37 -12.47 11.17
N LYS A 292 -18.69 -13.57 10.46
CA LYS A 292 -17.70 -14.29 9.64
C LYS A 292 -17.20 -13.45 8.48
N ILE A 293 -18.06 -12.64 7.84
CA ILE A 293 -17.66 -11.69 6.79
C ILE A 293 -16.72 -10.64 7.39
N ALA A 294 -17.10 -10.03 8.52
CA ALA A 294 -16.27 -9.04 9.21
C ALA A 294 -14.87 -9.59 9.55
N LEU A 295 -14.82 -10.80 10.11
CA LEU A 295 -13.56 -11.42 10.54
C LEU A 295 -12.62 -11.71 9.37
N LYS A 296 -13.17 -12.08 8.20
CA LYS A 296 -12.38 -12.34 6.98
C LYS A 296 -11.73 -11.08 6.41
N GLY A 297 -12.37 -9.92 6.56
CA GLY A 297 -11.86 -8.65 6.04
C GLY A 297 -11.25 -7.74 7.11
N MET A 298 -11.14 -8.20 8.36
CA MET A 298 -10.76 -7.37 9.50
C MET A 298 -9.48 -6.56 9.27
N ASN A 299 -8.50 -7.13 8.56
CA ASN A 299 -7.26 -6.45 8.18
C ASN A 299 -7.49 -5.13 7.44
N LEU A 300 -8.51 -5.04 6.57
CA LEU A 300 -8.79 -3.85 5.76
C LEU A 300 -9.12 -2.62 6.62
N LEU A 301 -9.74 -2.82 7.79
CA LEU A 301 -10.04 -1.73 8.73
C LEU A 301 -8.75 -1.09 9.27
N TYR A 302 -7.71 -1.90 9.46
CA TYR A 302 -6.43 -1.49 10.03
C TYR A 302 -5.40 -1.01 9.00
N THR A 303 -5.60 -1.30 7.71
CA THR A 303 -4.63 -1.03 6.64
C THR A 303 -5.04 0.07 5.67
N LEU A 304 -6.33 0.35 5.48
CA LEU A 304 -6.79 1.34 4.50
C LEU A 304 -6.20 2.74 4.78
N GLN A 305 -5.59 3.34 3.76
CA GLN A 305 -5.05 4.70 3.85
C GLN A 305 -6.19 5.72 4.05
N GLY A 306 -6.43 6.10 5.30
CA GLY A 306 -7.51 7.00 5.70
C GLY A 306 -8.10 6.67 7.07
N THR A 307 -8.00 5.41 7.50
CA THR A 307 -8.38 5.00 8.87
C THR A 307 -7.30 5.43 9.87
N ARG A 308 -7.73 5.80 11.07
CA ARG A 308 -6.87 6.25 12.17
C ARG A 308 -6.90 5.22 13.29
N VAL A 309 -5.88 4.40 13.37
CA VAL A 309 -5.86 3.31 14.37
C VAL A 309 -5.46 3.88 15.73
N LEU A 310 -6.31 3.69 16.73
CA LEU A 310 -6.03 3.96 18.14
C LEU A 310 -5.59 2.66 18.80
N VAL A 311 -4.36 2.64 19.29
CA VAL A 311 -3.82 1.52 20.06
C VAL A 311 -4.07 1.80 21.53
N ILE A 312 -4.84 0.94 22.21
CA ILE A 312 -5.19 1.06 23.63
C ILE A 312 -4.53 -0.09 24.38
N PRO A 313 -3.25 0.06 24.80
CA PRO A 313 -2.49 -1.03 25.39
C PRO A 313 -2.80 -1.31 26.86
N GLN A 314 -3.60 -0.45 27.51
CA GLN A 314 -3.90 -0.55 28.93
C GLN A 314 -4.68 -1.84 29.23
N VAL A 315 -4.15 -2.62 30.17
CA VAL A 315 -4.77 -3.82 30.72
C VAL A 315 -4.70 -3.69 32.24
N SER A 316 -5.84 -3.70 32.91
CA SER A 316 -5.88 -3.68 34.37
C SER A 316 -5.43 -5.03 34.93
N GLU A 317 -4.56 -5.04 35.94
CA GLU A 317 -4.18 -6.28 36.64
C GLU A 317 -5.39 -6.95 37.32
N LYS A 318 -6.44 -6.18 37.60
CA LYS A 318 -7.70 -6.67 38.18
C LYS A 318 -8.69 -7.17 37.13
N ALA A 319 -8.36 -7.09 35.84
CA ALA A 319 -9.20 -7.60 34.78
C ALA A 319 -9.33 -9.13 34.90
N PRO A 320 -10.50 -9.72 34.58
CA PRO A 320 -10.65 -11.18 34.52
C PRO A 320 -9.62 -11.86 33.61
N ASN A 321 -9.18 -11.17 32.57
CA ASN A 321 -8.06 -11.55 31.72
C ASN A 321 -6.97 -10.46 31.76
N PRO A 322 -5.97 -10.59 32.65
CA PRO A 322 -4.90 -9.60 32.80
C PRO A 322 -3.74 -9.79 31.81
N THR A 323 -3.85 -10.69 30.80
CA THR A 323 -2.78 -10.89 29.81
C THR A 323 -2.41 -9.55 29.15
N PRO A 324 -1.13 -9.14 29.15
CA PRO A 324 -0.71 -7.87 28.55
C PRO A 324 -1.04 -7.77 27.05
N TYR A 325 -1.31 -6.55 26.57
CA TYR A 325 -1.65 -6.30 25.16
C TYR A 325 -0.62 -6.91 24.19
N SER A 326 0.67 -6.75 24.46
CA SER A 326 1.77 -7.19 23.58
C SER A 326 1.88 -8.72 23.42
N VAL A 327 1.30 -9.48 24.33
CA VAL A 327 1.34 -10.95 24.34
C VAL A 327 0.16 -11.54 23.54
N ARG A 328 -0.89 -10.76 23.29
CA ARG A 328 -2.11 -11.22 22.62
C ARG A 328 -1.93 -11.26 21.11
N GLY A 329 -2.43 -12.33 20.48
CA GLY A 329 -2.24 -12.58 19.06
C GLY A 329 -2.95 -11.59 18.14
N TRP A 330 -4.22 -11.28 18.39
CA TRP A 330 -4.97 -10.26 17.64
C TRP A 330 -4.33 -8.87 17.79
N CYS A 331 -4.05 -8.45 19.02
CA CYS A 331 -3.42 -7.16 19.31
C CYS A 331 -2.05 -7.02 18.62
N PHE A 332 -1.23 -8.09 18.66
CA PHE A 332 0.06 -8.11 17.96
C PHE A 332 -0.10 -7.99 16.45
N PHE A 333 -1.05 -8.70 15.86
CA PHE A 333 -1.36 -8.63 14.43
C PHE A 333 -1.81 -7.24 14.00
N GLU A 334 -2.80 -6.66 14.70
CA GLU A 334 -3.34 -5.33 14.44
C GLU A 334 -2.24 -4.27 14.54
N LEU A 335 -1.43 -4.31 15.61
CA LEU A 335 -0.31 -3.40 15.77
C LEU A 335 0.72 -3.54 14.64
N ALA A 336 1.05 -4.77 14.24
CA ALA A 336 2.02 -5.03 13.19
C ALA A 336 1.56 -4.44 11.84
N ILE A 337 0.34 -4.76 11.41
CA ILE A 337 -0.19 -4.27 10.13
C ILE A 337 -0.44 -2.77 10.17
N SER A 338 -1.01 -2.22 11.25
CA SER A 338 -1.23 -0.77 11.34
C SER A 338 0.07 0.02 11.35
N SER A 339 1.12 -0.54 11.94
CA SER A 339 2.46 0.08 11.91
C SER A 339 3.09 0.01 10.53
N ALA A 340 2.94 -1.11 9.82
CA ALA A 340 3.44 -1.29 8.45
C ALA A 340 2.75 -0.36 7.45
N PHE A 341 1.45 -0.10 7.63
CA PHE A 341 0.65 0.79 6.80
C PHE A 341 0.57 2.25 7.29
N ASP A 342 1.32 2.61 8.34
CA ASP A 342 1.34 3.97 8.92
C ASP A 342 -0.03 4.51 9.37
N THR A 343 -0.95 3.63 9.78
CA THR A 343 -2.31 3.99 10.23
C THR A 343 -2.39 4.26 11.73
N VAL A 344 -1.38 3.87 12.53
CA VAL A 344 -1.32 4.18 13.97
C VAL A 344 -1.33 5.69 14.20
N PHE A 345 -2.37 6.20 14.84
CA PHE A 345 -2.64 7.63 14.93
C PHE A 345 -2.25 8.22 16.30
N ASN A 346 -2.42 7.46 17.38
CA ASN A 346 -1.97 7.84 18.72
C ASN A 346 -0.53 7.41 19.04
N TYR A 347 0.33 7.33 18.02
CA TYR A 347 1.75 6.94 18.14
C TYR A 347 2.62 7.87 19.01
N THR A 348 2.07 9.01 19.46
CA THR A 348 2.72 9.92 20.41
C THR A 348 2.30 9.68 21.86
N SER A 349 1.30 8.83 22.11
CA SER A 349 0.89 8.43 23.45
C SER A 349 2.03 7.63 24.11
N PRO A 350 2.45 7.93 25.35
CA PRO A 350 3.63 7.31 25.99
C PRO A 350 3.59 5.78 25.98
N ALA A 351 2.44 5.18 26.32
CA ALA A 351 2.28 3.73 26.35
C ALA A 351 2.40 3.10 24.94
N VAL A 352 1.92 3.79 23.91
CA VAL A 352 2.03 3.34 22.51
C VAL A 352 3.46 3.50 22.01
N VAL A 353 4.16 4.59 22.38
CA VAL A 353 5.57 4.79 22.04
C VAL A 353 6.42 3.65 22.61
N GLU A 354 6.20 3.29 23.87
CA GLU A 354 6.90 2.19 24.51
C GLU A 354 6.63 0.87 23.80
N LEU A 355 5.37 0.56 23.51
CA LEU A 355 4.96 -0.64 22.80
C LEU A 355 5.59 -0.73 21.40
N LEU A 356 5.58 0.37 20.64
CA LEU A 356 6.21 0.47 19.31
C LEU A 356 7.74 0.38 19.39
N ALA A 357 8.35 0.78 20.51
CA ALA A 357 9.79 0.67 20.73
C ALA A 357 10.20 -0.77 21.08
N GLN A 358 9.40 -1.46 21.89
CA GLN A 358 9.58 -2.85 22.28
C GLN A 358 9.37 -3.81 21.10
N GLY A 359 8.40 -3.50 20.22
CA GLY A 359 8.07 -4.32 19.07
C GLY A 359 9.22 -4.36 18.06
N ASN A 360 9.85 -5.53 17.90
CA ASN A 360 10.47 -5.91 16.62
C ASN A 360 9.35 -6.16 15.59
N LEU A 361 8.52 -5.14 15.32
CA LEU A 361 7.31 -5.34 14.54
C LEU A 361 7.69 -5.97 13.20
N PRO A 362 7.10 -7.13 12.88
CA PRO A 362 7.61 -7.98 11.84
C PRO A 362 7.38 -7.36 10.47
N VAL A 363 8.46 -7.31 9.70
CA VAL A 363 8.48 -6.78 8.32
C VAL A 363 8.29 -7.90 7.30
N SER A 364 8.47 -9.16 7.71
CA SER A 364 8.35 -10.35 6.86
C SER A 364 7.45 -11.40 7.50
N THR A 365 6.88 -12.30 6.68
CA THR A 365 6.12 -13.47 7.15
C THR A 365 6.92 -14.39 8.06
N ALA A 366 8.22 -14.56 7.81
CA ALA A 366 9.07 -15.40 8.65
C ALA A 366 9.24 -14.79 10.06
N THR A 367 9.53 -13.49 10.14
CA THR A 367 9.65 -12.78 11.42
C THR A 367 8.30 -12.73 12.13
N PHE A 368 7.21 -12.48 11.40
CA PHE A 368 5.87 -12.50 11.98
C PHE A 368 5.57 -13.88 12.56
N ALA A 369 5.78 -14.96 11.79
CA ALA A 369 5.50 -16.32 12.24
C ALA A 369 6.30 -16.70 13.50
N ALA A 370 7.57 -16.28 13.58
CA ALA A 370 8.41 -16.53 14.76
C ALA A 370 7.88 -15.81 16.00
N ASP A 371 7.62 -14.51 15.91
CA ASP A 371 7.11 -13.71 17.03
C ASP A 371 5.67 -14.07 17.41
N PHE A 372 4.87 -14.47 16.41
CA PHE A 372 3.47 -14.86 16.54
C PHE A 372 3.28 -16.23 17.21
N ALA A 373 4.27 -17.12 17.10
CA ALA A 373 4.18 -18.49 17.63
C ALA A 373 3.89 -18.53 19.14
N ASN A 374 4.42 -17.55 19.88
CA ASN A 374 4.31 -17.46 21.34
C ASN A 374 3.16 -16.55 21.79
N LYS A 375 2.28 -16.09 20.89
CA LYS A 375 1.17 -15.21 21.25
C LYS A 375 -0.04 -15.97 21.78
N GLU A 376 -0.70 -15.38 22.77
CA GLU A 376 -1.87 -15.95 23.42
C GLU A 376 -3.17 -15.61 22.68
N PHE A 377 -4.11 -16.56 22.69
CA PHE A 377 -5.44 -16.43 22.10
C PHE A 377 -6.50 -16.85 23.09
N THR A 378 -7.59 -16.09 23.16
CA THR A 378 -8.73 -16.38 24.03
C THR A 378 -9.63 -17.47 23.47
N MET A 379 -9.66 -17.65 22.14
CA MET A 379 -10.51 -18.62 21.45
C MET A 379 -9.69 -19.58 20.60
N ASN A 380 -10.12 -20.84 20.56
CA ASN A 380 -9.53 -21.86 19.69
C ASN A 380 -9.82 -21.51 18.21
N GLY A 381 -8.80 -21.61 17.36
CA GLY A 381 -8.89 -21.35 15.91
C GLY A 381 -8.47 -19.93 15.49
N ASP A 382 -8.56 -18.94 16.38
CA ASP A 382 -8.17 -17.56 16.08
C ASP A 382 -6.71 -17.44 15.62
N ARG A 383 -5.83 -18.27 16.18
CA ARG A 383 -4.41 -18.32 15.79
C ARG A 383 -4.24 -18.59 14.29
N ASP A 384 -4.98 -19.55 13.76
CA ASP A 384 -4.89 -19.92 12.35
C ASP A 384 -5.56 -18.87 11.46
N THR A 385 -6.69 -18.30 11.92
CA THR A 385 -7.34 -17.18 11.24
C THR A 385 -6.41 -15.98 11.10
N VAL A 386 -5.81 -15.52 12.19
CA VAL A 386 -4.89 -14.36 12.18
C VAL A 386 -3.65 -14.63 11.34
N ARG A 387 -3.08 -15.83 11.43
CA ARG A 387 -1.96 -16.24 10.57
C ARG A 387 -2.35 -16.20 9.10
N SER A 388 -3.55 -16.69 8.76
CA SER A 388 -4.07 -16.68 7.39
C SER A 388 -4.25 -15.26 6.88
N LEU A 389 -4.85 -14.38 7.68
CA LEU A 389 -5.02 -12.96 7.35
C LEU A 389 -3.68 -12.27 7.08
N TYR A 390 -2.68 -12.47 7.95
CA TYR A 390 -1.36 -11.88 7.76
C TYR A 390 -0.68 -12.38 6.49
N ASN A 391 -0.70 -13.70 6.23
CA ASN A 391 -0.10 -14.28 5.05
C ASN A 391 -0.78 -13.78 3.76
N CYS A 392 -2.11 -13.75 3.73
CA CYS A 392 -2.87 -13.27 2.59
C CYS A 392 -2.57 -11.79 2.30
N LEU A 393 -2.58 -10.93 3.34
CA LEU A 393 -2.21 -9.53 3.23
C LEU A 393 -0.78 -9.35 2.71
N TYR A 394 0.16 -10.15 3.21
CA TYR A 394 1.55 -10.07 2.79
C TYR A 394 1.74 -10.49 1.32
N GLU A 395 1.08 -11.57 0.89
CA GLU A 395 1.06 -12.01 -0.51
C GLU A 395 0.45 -10.95 -1.44
N GLN A 396 -0.64 -10.31 -1.01
CA GLN A 396 -1.28 -9.22 -1.76
C GLN A 396 -0.35 -8.02 -1.93
N VAL A 397 0.36 -7.60 -0.88
CA VAL A 397 1.26 -6.45 -0.99
C VAL A 397 2.52 -6.79 -1.79
N LEU A 398 3.12 -7.96 -1.59
CA LEU A 398 4.26 -8.37 -2.41
C LEU A 398 3.91 -8.42 -3.90
N SER A 399 2.75 -8.97 -4.25
CA SER A 399 2.31 -9.02 -5.65
C SER A 399 2.08 -7.61 -6.22
N THR A 400 1.48 -6.71 -5.44
CA THR A 400 1.24 -5.31 -5.85
C THR A 400 2.55 -4.51 -6.01
N GLU A 401 3.53 -4.70 -5.12
CA GLU A 401 4.85 -4.08 -5.24
C GLU A 401 5.61 -4.60 -6.46
N GLN A 402 5.61 -5.91 -6.69
CA GLN A 402 6.25 -6.51 -7.85
C GLN A 402 5.61 -6.03 -9.16
N GLU A 403 4.28 -5.91 -9.20
CA GLU A 403 3.56 -5.35 -10.35
C GLU A 403 3.91 -3.87 -10.57
N SER A 404 3.97 -3.08 -9.48
CA SER A 404 4.34 -1.65 -9.54
C SER A 404 5.77 -1.44 -10.04
N LEU A 405 6.73 -2.23 -9.54
CA LEU A 405 8.11 -2.24 -10.01
C LEU A 405 8.19 -2.62 -11.48
N SER A 406 7.51 -3.70 -11.88
CA SER A 406 7.47 -4.13 -13.29
C SER A 406 6.94 -3.03 -14.20
N LYS A 407 5.84 -2.36 -13.83
CA LYS A 407 5.27 -1.24 -14.58
C LYS A 407 6.20 -0.04 -14.64
N LEU A 408 6.89 0.28 -13.54
CA LEU A 408 7.88 1.35 -13.50
C LEU A 408 9.04 1.06 -14.47
N TYR A 409 9.58 -0.16 -14.45
CA TYR A 409 10.63 -0.58 -15.37
C TYR A 409 10.17 -0.59 -16.82
N MET A 410 8.97 -1.08 -17.11
CA MET A 410 8.39 -1.01 -18.46
C MET A 410 8.22 0.42 -18.93
N SER A 411 7.84 1.33 -18.04
CA SER A 411 7.73 2.76 -18.36
C SER A 411 9.09 3.38 -18.70
N PHE A 412 10.13 3.06 -17.93
CA PHE A 412 11.50 3.48 -18.24
C PHE A 412 11.98 2.91 -19.57
N ALA A 413 11.68 1.64 -19.85
CA ALA A 413 12.04 1.00 -21.12
C ALA A 413 11.35 1.68 -22.32
N ILE A 414 10.06 2.01 -22.20
CA ILE A 414 9.32 2.74 -23.24
C ILE A 414 9.90 4.15 -23.43
N LEU A 415 10.15 4.88 -22.34
CA LEU A 415 10.76 6.22 -22.38
C LEU A 415 12.11 6.17 -23.10
N GLN A 416 12.96 5.21 -22.74
CA GLN A 416 14.26 4.99 -23.36
C GLN A 416 14.13 4.68 -24.86
N ALA A 417 13.19 3.81 -25.25
CA ALA A 417 12.95 3.49 -26.66
C ALA A 417 12.52 4.72 -27.47
N ILE A 418 11.64 5.57 -26.92
CA ILE A 418 11.17 6.77 -27.62
C ILE A 418 12.30 7.80 -27.78
N VAL A 419 13.13 7.99 -26.75
CA VAL A 419 14.31 8.87 -26.84
C VAL A 419 15.24 8.40 -27.96
N CYS A 420 15.52 7.10 -28.02
CA CYS A 420 16.41 6.55 -29.05
C CYS A 420 15.84 6.69 -30.47
N VAL A 421 14.58 6.34 -30.67
CA VAL A 421 13.90 6.53 -31.97
C VAL A 421 13.92 8.00 -32.39
N SER A 422 13.74 8.92 -31.43
CA SER A 422 13.72 10.36 -31.72
C SER A 422 15.11 10.92 -32.06
N VAL A 423 16.17 10.42 -31.42
CA VAL A 423 17.57 10.74 -31.78
C VAL A 423 17.87 10.25 -33.20
N ASP A 424 17.50 9.00 -33.51
CA ASP A 424 17.73 8.39 -34.83
C ASP A 424 16.98 9.17 -35.93
N LEU A 425 15.73 9.55 -35.69
CA LEU A 425 14.94 10.39 -36.62
C LEU A 425 15.55 11.78 -36.82
N ALA A 426 15.99 12.43 -35.75
CA ALA A 426 16.63 13.75 -35.85
C ALA A 426 17.93 13.68 -36.68
N PHE A 427 18.71 12.60 -36.52
CA PHE A 427 19.91 12.35 -37.32
C PHE A 427 19.57 12.10 -38.80
N LEU A 428 18.53 11.31 -39.08
CA LEU A 428 18.09 11.01 -40.45
C LEU A 428 17.50 12.21 -41.19
N ILE A 429 16.92 13.19 -40.48
CA ILE A 429 16.33 14.39 -41.08
C ILE A 429 17.37 15.53 -41.20
N GLY A 430 18.38 15.55 -40.32
CA GLY A 430 19.45 16.55 -40.32
C GLY A 430 20.65 16.24 -41.23
N ALA A 431 20.67 15.07 -41.85
CA ALA A 431 21.65 14.63 -42.86
C ALA A 431 20.95 14.47 -44.22
#